data_AF-A0A1A8B6J6-F1
#
_entry.id   AF-A0A1A8B6J6-F1
#
_cell.length_a   1.000
_cell.length_b   1.000
_cell.length_c   1.000
_cell.angle_alpha   90.00
_cell.angle_beta   90.00
_cell.angle_gamma   90.00
#
_symmetry.space_group_name_H-M   'P 1'
#
loop_
_entity.id
_entity.type
_entity.pdbx_description
1 polymer ?
#
loop_
_entity_poly.entity_id
_entity_poly.type
_entity_poly.pdbx_seq_one_letter_code
_entity_poly.pdbx_strand_id
1 'polypeptide(L)'
;KCYQFENNVFPNNIVLPPSMPETKPPAQGCWKSVTGVNILEHLYQEPVNLRNVGKSFKIIVNPQAVFTTSVHGVLKSTNGCVWVNRTIARMYHTRSQQQTLLKPGDLIYDGRLLDYSKRLLTAVNKALREIGLLSGDHVC
;
A
#
# COMPACT_ATOMS: atom_id res chain seq x y z
N LYS A 1 -23.05 -2.17 5.35
CA LYS A 1 -21.97 -2.35 6.36
C LYS A 1 -20.71 -1.68 5.83
N CYS A 2 -19.87 -1.15 6.71
CA CYS A 2 -18.57 -0.57 6.35
C CYS A 2 -17.43 -1.26 7.09
N TYR A 3 -16.23 -1.18 6.52
CA TYR A 3 -15.03 -1.89 6.99
C TYR A 3 -13.88 -0.90 7.10
N GLN A 4 -13.31 -0.79 8.29
CA GLN A 4 -12.22 0.14 8.61
C GLN A 4 -10.89 -0.61 8.62
N PHE A 5 -9.90 -0.05 7.94
CA PHE A 5 -8.57 -0.61 7.81
C PHE A 5 -7.54 0.36 8.38
N GLU A 6 -6.79 -0.11 9.38
CA GLU A 6 -5.70 0.65 9.99
C GLU A 6 -4.67 1.06 8.94
N ASN A 7 -4.18 2.29 9.05
CA ASN A 7 -3.18 2.83 8.14
C ASN A 7 -1.79 2.26 8.42
N ASN A 8 -1.23 1.47 7.48
CA ASN A 8 0.14 0.98 7.58
C ASN A 8 1.01 1.75 6.59
N VAL A 9 1.91 2.57 7.11
CA VAL A 9 2.75 3.45 6.31
C VAL A 9 3.97 2.68 5.82
N PHE A 10 4.18 2.69 4.50
CA PHE A 10 5.38 2.19 3.82
C PHE A 10 6.14 3.41 3.28
N PRO A 11 7.23 3.83 3.94
CA PRO A 11 8.00 4.99 3.51
C PRO A 11 8.46 4.89 2.04
N ASN A 12 8.08 5.87 1.22
CA ASN A 12 8.49 5.94 -0.19
C ASN A 12 9.88 6.57 -0.39
N ASN A 13 10.47 7.13 0.66
CA ASN A 13 11.80 7.72 0.70
C ASN A 13 12.86 6.76 1.27
N ILE A 14 12.46 5.55 1.67
CA ILE A 14 13.37 4.50 2.15
C ILE A 14 13.11 3.24 1.32
N VAL A 15 14.16 2.74 0.67
CA VAL A 15 14.15 1.47 -0.06
C VAL A 15 15.23 0.59 0.56
N LEU A 16 14.82 -0.56 1.09
CA LEU A 16 15.71 -1.55 1.71
C LEU A 16 15.64 -2.85 0.93
N PRO A 17 16.74 -3.61 0.86
CA PRO A 17 16.71 -4.92 0.24
C PRO A 17 15.71 -5.81 0.99
N PRO A 18 14.98 -6.69 0.29
CA PRO A 18 14.14 -7.68 0.94
C PRO A 18 14.92 -8.52 1.96
N SER A 19 14.25 -8.94 3.02
CA SER A 19 14.90 -9.70 4.11
C SER A 19 15.42 -11.08 3.67
N MET A 20 14.86 -11.62 2.57
CA MET A 20 15.33 -12.83 1.92
C MET A 20 16.11 -12.46 0.65
N PRO A 21 17.40 -12.83 0.52
CA PRO A 21 18.26 -12.43 -0.61
C PRO A 21 17.76 -12.89 -1.97
N GLU A 22 17.01 -14.00 -2.02
CA GLU A 22 16.48 -14.60 -3.25
C GLU A 22 15.26 -13.86 -3.80
N THR A 23 14.59 -13.06 -2.97
CA THR A 23 13.36 -12.35 -3.33
C THR A 23 13.70 -11.04 -4.04
N LYS A 24 14.03 -11.04 -5.33
CA LYS A 24 14.25 -9.78 -6.05
C LYS A 24 12.95 -8.97 -6.14
N PRO A 25 12.95 -7.66 -5.83
CA PRO A 25 11.81 -6.80 -6.13
C PRO A 25 11.45 -6.91 -7.62
N PRO A 26 10.18 -7.22 -7.93
CA PRO A 26 9.72 -7.28 -9.31
C PRO A 26 9.87 -5.91 -9.99
N ALA A 27 10.08 -5.90 -11.31
CA ALA A 27 10.15 -4.70 -12.15
C ALA A 27 11.42 -3.82 -12.08
N GLN A 28 12.51 -4.26 -11.43
CA GLN A 28 13.68 -3.43 -11.11
C GLN A 28 14.46 -2.85 -12.33
N GLY A 29 13.97 -3.02 -13.55
CA GLY A 29 14.54 -2.42 -14.77
C GLY A 29 13.52 -1.69 -15.65
N CYS A 30 12.30 -2.21 -15.78
CA CYS A 30 11.37 -1.75 -16.82
C CYS A 30 10.76 -0.38 -16.58
N TRP A 31 10.52 0.00 -15.32
CA TRP A 31 9.82 1.25 -14.99
C TRP A 31 10.76 2.40 -14.67
N LYS A 32 12.09 2.23 -14.86
CA LYS A 32 13.08 3.27 -14.51
C LYS A 32 12.87 4.60 -15.24
N SER A 33 12.34 4.56 -16.45
CA SER A 33 12.02 5.76 -17.25
C SER A 33 10.62 6.33 -16.97
N VAL A 34 9.80 5.64 -16.17
CA VAL A 34 8.42 6.04 -15.87
C VAL A 34 8.42 6.82 -14.56
N THR A 35 7.95 8.07 -14.60
CA THR A 35 7.82 8.89 -13.39
C THR A 35 6.79 8.28 -12.44
N GLY A 36 7.16 8.12 -11.16
CA GLY A 36 6.27 7.61 -10.14
C GLY A 36 7.02 6.87 -9.03
N VAL A 37 6.25 6.18 -8.19
CA VAL A 37 6.77 5.34 -7.10
C VAL A 37 6.43 3.89 -7.39
N ASN A 38 7.44 3.03 -7.52
CA ASN A 38 7.24 1.59 -7.62
C ASN A 38 6.94 1.01 -6.23
N ILE A 39 5.66 0.83 -5.90
CA ILE A 39 5.24 0.34 -4.58
C ILE A 39 5.81 -1.05 -4.23
N LEU A 40 6.21 -1.85 -5.23
CA LEU A 40 6.81 -3.18 -5.03
C LEU A 40 8.23 -3.12 -4.43
N GLU A 41 8.87 -1.95 -4.42
CA GLU A 41 10.19 -1.73 -3.80
C GLU A 41 10.08 -1.33 -2.32
N HIS A 42 8.90 -0.91 -1.87
CA HIS A 42 8.68 -0.42 -0.50
C HIS A 42 8.08 -1.52 0.37
N LEU A 43 8.93 -2.43 0.84
CA LEU A 43 8.55 -3.64 1.59
C LEU A 43 8.68 -3.49 3.11
N TYR A 44 9.02 -2.31 3.59
CA TYR A 44 9.25 -2.04 5.01
C TYR A 44 8.27 -0.99 5.48
N GLN A 45 7.55 -1.30 6.55
CA GLN A 45 6.55 -0.40 7.13
C GLN A 45 7.04 0.21 8.43
N GLU A 46 6.48 1.36 8.77
CA GLU A 46 6.67 1.92 10.11
C GLU A 46 5.98 1.04 11.17
N PRO A 47 6.56 0.89 12.38
CA PRO A 47 5.87 0.31 13.51
C PRO A 47 4.59 1.10 13.82
N VAL A 48 3.59 0.39 14.34
CA VAL A 48 2.30 1.00 14.70
C VAL A 48 2.54 2.03 15.79
N ASN A 49 2.24 3.30 15.49
CA ASN A 49 2.23 4.33 16.49
C ASN A 49 0.95 4.23 17.32
N LEU A 50 1.06 3.71 18.55
CA LEU A 50 -0.07 3.53 19.47
C LEU A 50 -0.87 4.81 19.73
N ARG A 51 -0.26 6.00 19.61
CA ARG A 51 -0.97 7.29 19.75
C ARG A 51 -1.88 7.63 18.57
N ASN A 52 -1.68 6.96 17.43
CA ASN A 52 -2.39 7.21 16.17
C ASN A 52 -3.33 6.07 15.76
N VAL A 53 -3.34 4.97 16.51
CA VAL A 53 -4.26 3.85 16.26
C VAL A 53 -5.70 4.36 16.27
N GLY A 54 -6.47 4.00 15.24
CA GLY A 54 -7.85 4.44 15.11
C GLY A 54 -8.03 5.89 14.64
N LYS A 55 -6.95 6.68 14.49
CA LYS A 55 -7.01 8.06 14.01
C LYS A 55 -6.74 8.18 12.51
N SER A 56 -5.96 7.25 11.95
CA SER A 56 -5.67 7.19 10.53
C SER A 56 -6.08 5.85 9.99
N PHE A 57 -7.13 5.84 9.16
CA PHE A 57 -7.67 4.63 8.58
C PHE A 57 -8.34 4.93 7.25
N LYS A 58 -8.55 3.89 6.46
CA LYS A 58 -9.37 3.94 5.24
C LYS A 58 -10.60 3.08 5.44
N ILE A 59 -11.69 3.43 4.77
CA ILE A 59 -12.98 2.75 4.91
C ILE A 59 -13.44 2.24 3.56
N ILE A 60 -13.81 0.97 3.47
CA ILE A 60 -14.60 0.44 2.37
C ILE A 60 -16.06 0.44 2.83
N VAL A 61 -16.93 1.07 2.05
CA VAL A 61 -18.35 1.23 2.38
C VAL A 61 -19.23 0.50 1.36
N ASN A 62 -20.33 -0.09 1.82
CA ASN A 62 -21.47 -0.33 0.94
C ASN A 62 -22.26 1.00 0.82
N PRO A 63 -22.31 1.63 -0.36
CA PRO A 63 -22.94 2.94 -0.53
C PRO A 63 -24.45 2.94 -0.22
N GLN A 64 -25.15 1.80 -0.36
CA GLN A 64 -26.57 1.69 -0.01
C GLN A 64 -26.82 1.63 1.50
N ALA A 65 -25.77 1.42 2.29
CA ALA A 65 -25.87 1.24 3.74
C ALA A 65 -25.18 2.36 4.54
N VAL A 66 -24.64 3.38 3.87
CA VAL A 66 -23.96 4.53 4.49
C VAL A 66 -24.66 5.80 4.04
N PHE A 67 -25.11 6.61 5.01
CA PHE A 67 -25.91 7.80 4.77
C PHE A 67 -25.09 9.09 4.87
N THR A 68 -24.07 9.11 5.73
CA THR A 68 -23.30 10.32 5.98
C THR A 68 -21.86 9.97 6.39
N THR A 69 -20.91 10.69 5.81
CA THR A 69 -19.47 10.56 6.06
C THR A 69 -18.84 11.93 6.36
N SER A 70 -17.73 11.92 7.09
CA SER A 70 -16.80 13.04 7.22
C SER A 70 -15.40 12.59 6.78
N VAL A 71 -14.46 13.52 6.75
CA VAL A 71 -13.03 13.20 6.54
C VAL A 71 -12.46 12.28 7.63
N HIS A 72 -13.13 12.18 8.78
CA HIS A 72 -12.74 11.30 9.89
C HIS A 72 -13.49 9.96 9.90
N GLY A 73 -14.45 9.74 9.00
CA GLY A 73 -15.08 8.43 8.80
C GLY A 73 -16.59 8.47 8.64
N VAL A 74 -17.26 7.35 8.93
CA VAL A 74 -18.71 7.23 8.76
C VAL A 74 -19.43 7.77 9.99
N LEU A 75 -20.31 8.75 9.79
CA LEU A 75 -21.14 9.36 10.84
C LEU A 75 -22.46 8.62 11.02
N LYS A 76 -23.07 8.16 9.92
CA LYS A 76 -24.37 7.47 9.93
C LYS A 76 -24.41 6.34 8.90
N SER A 77 -24.82 5.15 9.35
CA SER A 77 -24.98 3.95 8.51
C SER A 77 -25.99 2.98 9.11
N THR A 78 -26.52 2.06 8.31
CA THR A 78 -27.52 1.08 8.76
C THR A 78 -26.97 0.11 9.82
N ASN A 79 -25.75 -0.39 9.61
CA ASN A 79 -25.18 -1.49 10.41
C ASN A 79 -23.83 -1.14 11.05
N GLY A 80 -23.48 0.15 11.12
CA GLY A 80 -22.17 0.60 11.61
C GLY A 80 -20.99 0.14 10.73
N CYS A 81 -19.80 0.48 11.21
CA CYS A 81 -18.53 0.01 10.66
C CYS A 81 -17.85 -0.99 11.60
N VAL A 82 -17.05 -1.89 11.03
CA VAL A 82 -16.22 -2.83 11.79
C VAL A 82 -14.76 -2.63 11.48
N TRP A 83 -13.91 -2.70 12.50
CA TRP A 83 -12.47 -2.75 12.34
C TRP A 83 -12.05 -4.10 11.78
N VAL A 84 -11.34 -4.08 10.66
CA VAL A 84 -10.80 -5.29 10.04
C VAL A 84 -9.48 -5.63 10.72
N ASN A 85 -9.35 -6.88 11.15
CA ASN A 85 -8.13 -7.36 11.76
C ASN A 85 -6.97 -7.30 10.75
N ARG A 86 -5.85 -6.71 11.16
CA ARG A 86 -4.62 -6.53 10.35
C ARG A 86 -3.96 -7.84 9.91
N THR A 87 -4.35 -8.98 10.50
CA THR A 87 -3.92 -10.32 10.08
C THR A 87 -4.76 -10.87 8.92
N ILE A 88 -6.00 -10.39 8.75
CA ILE A 88 -6.93 -10.82 7.70
C ILE A 88 -6.74 -9.96 6.44
N ALA A 89 -6.69 -8.65 6.61
CA ALA A 89 -6.48 -7.72 5.50
C ALA A 89 -5.70 -6.49 5.97
N ARG A 90 -4.91 -5.92 5.06
CA ARG A 90 -3.99 -4.83 5.39
C ARG A 90 -4.04 -3.75 4.31
N MET A 91 -4.11 -2.51 4.76
CA MET A 91 -4.02 -1.34 3.87
C MET A 91 -2.55 -0.93 3.78
N TYR A 92 -2.00 -0.93 2.56
CA TYR A 92 -0.65 -0.49 2.24
C TYR A 92 -0.72 0.97 1.82
N HIS A 93 -0.05 1.85 2.57
CA HIS A 93 0.03 3.27 2.25
C HIS A 93 1.47 3.66 1.97
N THR A 94 1.86 3.58 0.70
CA THR A 94 3.19 4.00 0.24
C THR A 94 3.25 5.52 0.12
N ARG A 95 3.96 6.17 1.05
CA ARG A 95 4.03 7.65 1.14
C ARG A 95 5.27 8.09 1.93
N SER A 96 5.46 9.39 2.09
CA SER A 96 6.50 9.93 2.99
C SER A 96 6.33 9.42 4.42
N GLN A 97 7.45 9.28 5.14
CA GLN A 97 7.43 8.87 6.56
C GLN A 97 6.44 9.71 7.37
N GLN A 98 5.62 9.04 8.17
CA GLN A 98 4.78 9.67 9.18
C GLN A 98 5.55 9.87 10.48
N GLN A 99 6.42 8.92 10.84
CA GLN A 99 7.29 8.99 12.00
C GLN A 99 8.71 9.36 11.55
N THR A 100 8.96 10.66 11.42
CA THR A 100 10.17 11.23 10.79
C THR A 100 11.49 10.92 11.51
N LEU A 101 11.43 10.48 12.76
CA LEU A 101 12.61 10.10 13.55
C LEU A 101 13.02 8.63 13.38
N LEU A 102 12.21 7.82 12.68
CA LEU A 102 12.55 6.42 12.44
C LEU A 102 13.71 6.29 11.47
N LYS A 103 14.68 5.47 11.85
CA LYS A 103 15.79 5.05 11.00
C LYS A 103 15.40 3.79 10.22
N PRO A 104 16.11 3.46 9.13
CA PRO A 104 15.85 2.24 8.37
C PRO A 104 15.79 0.96 9.20
N GLY A 105 16.64 0.82 10.23
CA GLY A 105 16.64 -0.35 11.12
C GLY A 105 15.44 -0.47 12.05
N ASP A 106 14.64 0.60 12.19
CA ASP A 106 13.43 0.60 13.02
C ASP A 106 12.19 0.13 12.24
N LEU A 107 12.31 -0.05 10.91
CA LEU A 107 11.21 -0.46 10.06
C LEU A 107 10.98 -1.97 10.08
N ILE A 108 9.73 -2.37 9.93
CA ILE A 108 9.30 -3.76 10.00
C ILE A 108 9.07 -4.28 8.57
N TYR A 109 9.78 -5.36 8.21
CA TYR A 109 9.60 -6.01 6.92
C TYR A 109 8.18 -6.59 6.75
N ASP A 110 7.61 -6.44 5.56
CA ASP A 110 6.30 -6.93 5.15
C ASP A 110 6.27 -7.18 3.64
N GLY A 111 6.76 -8.35 3.24
CA GLY A 111 6.88 -8.75 1.83
C GLY A 111 5.59 -9.22 1.16
N ARG A 112 4.44 -9.27 1.85
CA ARG A 112 3.20 -9.88 1.32
C ARG A 112 2.66 -9.21 0.05
N LEU A 113 3.01 -7.94 -0.18
CA LEU A 113 2.67 -7.26 -1.43
C LEU A 113 3.27 -7.97 -2.66
N LEU A 114 4.40 -8.66 -2.49
CA LEU A 114 5.07 -9.40 -3.55
C LEU A 114 4.28 -10.60 -4.04
N ASP A 115 3.39 -11.18 -3.22
CA ASP A 115 2.50 -12.28 -3.64
C ASP A 115 1.55 -11.84 -4.76
N TYR A 116 1.31 -10.53 -4.89
CA TYR A 116 0.47 -9.92 -5.92
C TYR A 116 1.27 -9.37 -7.11
N SER A 117 2.60 -9.47 -7.08
CA SER A 117 3.51 -8.86 -8.05
C SER A 117 3.19 -9.23 -9.49
N LYS A 118 3.04 -10.52 -9.80
CA LYS A 118 2.74 -11.01 -11.16
C LYS A 118 1.50 -10.33 -11.74
N ARG A 119 0.42 -10.27 -10.97
CA ARG A 119 -0.84 -9.65 -11.40
C ARG A 119 -0.69 -8.15 -11.56
N LEU A 120 -0.02 -7.48 -10.62
CA LEU A 120 0.19 -6.04 -10.65
C LEU A 120 1.06 -5.63 -11.85
N LEU A 121 2.20 -6.31 -12.03
CA LEU A 121 3.11 -6.11 -13.16
C LEU A 121 2.38 -6.25 -14.49
N THR A 122 1.63 -7.33 -14.67
CA THR A 122 0.87 -7.57 -15.91
C THR A 122 -0.08 -6.40 -16.20
N ALA A 123 -0.85 -5.96 -15.20
CA ALA A 123 -1.82 -4.88 -15.37
C ALA A 123 -1.15 -3.52 -15.61
N VAL A 124 -0.10 -3.19 -14.86
CA VAL A 124 0.62 -1.92 -14.97
C VAL A 124 1.39 -1.84 -16.29
N ASN A 125 2.07 -2.91 -16.72
CA ASN A 125 2.76 -2.96 -18.01
C ASN A 125 1.79 -2.76 -19.16
N LYS A 126 0.62 -3.41 -19.11
CA LYS A 126 -0.43 -3.20 -20.11
C LYS A 126 -0.84 -1.72 -20.18
N ALA A 127 -1.17 -1.13 -19.03
CA ALA A 127 -1.60 0.27 -18.97
C ALA A 127 -0.52 1.23 -19.48
N LEU A 128 0.75 1.04 -19.08
CA LEU A 128 1.86 1.89 -19.51
C LEU A 128 2.16 1.76 -21.01
N ARG A 129 2.01 0.57 -21.60
CA ARG A 129 2.14 0.36 -23.06
C ARG A 129 1.01 1.06 -23.83
N GLU A 130 -0.22 0.96 -23.34
CA GLU A 130 -1.38 1.59 -23.98
C GLU A 130 -1.25 3.13 -24.06
N ILE A 131 -0.52 3.74 -23.12
CA ILE A 131 -0.24 5.18 -23.12
C ILE A 131 1.15 5.53 -23.68
N GLY A 132 1.88 4.57 -24.24
CA GLY A 132 3.18 4.79 -24.88
C GLY A 132 4.35 5.11 -23.93
N LEU A 133 4.21 4.85 -22.63
CA LEU A 133 5.28 5.05 -21.63
C LEU A 133 6.25 3.86 -21.52
N LEU A 134 5.88 2.71 -22.08
CA LEU A 134 6.76 1.55 -22.25
C LEU A 134 6.83 1.15 -23.73
N SER A 135 8.05 1.02 -24.25
CA SER A 135 8.32 0.61 -25.63
C SER A 135 8.53 -0.91 -25.72
N GLY A 136 7.79 -1.57 -26.61
CA GLY A 136 8.01 -2.96 -27.00
C GLY A 136 7.50 -4.03 -26.03
N ASP A 137 7.54 -5.28 -26.49
CA ASP A 137 7.13 -6.48 -25.76
C ASP A 137 8.18 -6.99 -24.77
N HIS A 138 9.12 -6.14 -24.33
CA HIS A 138 10.10 -6.54 -23.33
C HIS A 138 9.37 -7.09 -22.09
N VAL A 139 9.62 -8.36 -21.81
CA VAL A 139 9.07 -9.06 -20.66
C VAL A 139 9.80 -8.55 -19.43
N CYS A 140 9.07 -7.79 -18.63
CA CYS A 140 9.26 -7.72 -17.19
C CYS A 140 8.54 -8.93 -16.58
#